data_AF-A0A832FYJ0-F1
#
_entry.id   AF-A0A832FYJ0-F1
#
_cell.length_a   1.000
_cell.length_b   1.000
_cell.length_c   1.000
_cell.angle_alpha   90.00
_cell.angle_beta   90.00
_cell.angle_gamma   90.00
#
_symmetry.space_group_name_H-M   'P 1'
#
loop_
_entity.id
_entity.type
_entity.pdbx_description
1 polymer ?
#
loop_
_entity_poly.entity_id
_entity_poly.type
_entity_poly.pdbx_seq_one_letter_code
_entity_poly.pdbx_strand_id
1 'polypeptide(L)'
;MIITNMELRIQSMYVERFDDTYSLISGGVEEPTILVFRGVWSKIRDLYRLCEVEGLNPLLLDFIDPEFEYSMARKVFSLESIVRAREFRLKYSRVSDAPVRFSLDRRVDRRSLITRGPLTAIEYIDRPIIDSDLCNILDRCDLCINMCPYNALSGKPPSVDYVKCTMCGLCIGICPIEAISTPRVARDSLDWYIKILREHSLTPAYIIIAQYSDLESLYDLDISIDAQPTLVLPTGRVEEFSPLSLLRIASRGFKPVIYAKMIGEASKLYSELINLGLLDVASSIGEVNRVIVKPLKLVDRGVTPTHRGFTRTLLEELTEYTKLSFPGYADIVIDEELCTLCEVCTRYCPTGALRVESSSNKVSLIFYPDDCIGCRKCVWVCPENAIKSIDWIFRVGSEKRVLAEDKIAKCRECGAIIGSEKMIARVESRLREAGVLHALETLRLCSECKAKRIYRI
;
A
#
# COMPACT_ATOMS: atom_id res chain seq x y z
N MET A 1 -11.39 33.23 11.74
CA MET A 1 -11.43 33.74 13.13
C MET A 1 -12.11 32.68 13.99
N ILE A 2 -11.33 32.01 14.83
CA ILE A 2 -11.69 31.54 16.19
C ILE A 2 -12.86 30.55 16.31
N ILE A 3 -12.48 29.28 16.54
CA ILE A 3 -12.98 28.37 17.60
C ILE A 3 -14.26 28.83 18.31
N THR A 4 -15.40 28.17 18.10
CA THR A 4 -16.36 27.80 19.18
C THR A 4 -17.57 27.05 18.61
N ASN A 5 -17.60 25.74 18.82
CA ASN A 5 -18.69 25.02 19.51
C ASN A 5 -18.35 23.51 19.51
N MET A 6 -17.37 23.18 20.34
CA MET A 6 -17.37 21.94 21.11
C MET A 6 -18.60 21.94 22.03
N GLU A 7 -19.09 20.75 22.32
CA GLU A 7 -20.29 20.43 23.13
C GLU A 7 -21.62 20.63 22.41
N LEU A 8 -22.16 19.53 21.90
CA LEU A 8 -23.41 19.01 22.42
C LEU A 8 -23.58 17.55 21.99
N ARG A 9 -23.26 16.66 22.94
CA ARG A 9 -23.88 15.36 23.24
C ARG A 9 -24.04 14.36 22.09
N ILE A 10 -23.78 13.10 22.43
CA ILE A 10 -24.19 11.85 21.76
C ILE A 10 -25.75 11.74 21.67
N GLN A 11 -26.48 12.85 21.53
CA GLN A 11 -27.93 12.98 21.49
C GLN A 11 -28.31 13.95 20.36
N SER A 12 -28.15 13.54 19.10
CA SER A 12 -28.94 14.03 17.94
C SER A 12 -28.45 13.43 16.61
N MET A 13 -28.14 12.13 16.56
CA MET A 13 -28.04 11.43 15.28
C MET A 13 -29.28 10.57 15.13
N TYR A 14 -30.03 10.78 14.05
CA TYR A 14 -31.35 10.20 13.78
C TYR A 14 -31.44 8.73 14.24
N VAL A 15 -32.07 8.56 15.41
CA VAL A 15 -32.37 7.27 16.03
C VAL A 15 -33.69 6.80 15.45
N GLU A 16 -33.66 5.98 14.39
CA GLU A 16 -34.77 5.08 14.11
C GLU A 16 -34.50 3.77 14.85
N ARG A 17 -35.36 3.49 15.84
CA ARG A 17 -35.22 2.44 16.86
C ARG A 17 -35.00 1.05 16.24
N PHE A 18 -33.90 0.40 16.61
CA PHE A 18 -33.65 -1.04 16.43
C PHE A 18 -33.84 -1.81 17.75
N ASP A 19 -34.92 -1.49 18.47
CA ASP A 19 -35.19 -1.84 19.88
C ASP A 19 -34.35 -1.04 20.90
N ASP A 20 -34.84 -0.87 22.14
CA ASP A 20 -34.33 0.08 23.17
C ASP A 20 -32.89 -0.21 23.69
N THR A 21 -32.12 -1.05 22.98
CA THR A 21 -30.80 -1.57 23.38
C THR A 21 -29.63 -1.16 22.47
N TYR A 22 -29.88 -0.43 21.36
CA TYR A 22 -28.92 -0.23 20.28
C TYR A 22 -28.76 1.25 19.90
N SER A 23 -27.52 1.71 19.66
CA SER A 23 -27.23 3.04 19.11
C SER A 23 -26.62 2.92 17.71
N LEU A 24 -27.23 3.58 16.72
CA LEU A 24 -26.82 3.64 15.31
C LEU A 24 -26.13 5.00 15.06
N ILE A 25 -24.91 5.01 14.52
CA ILE A 25 -24.14 6.25 14.31
C ILE A 25 -24.23 6.80 12.87
N SER A 26 -24.91 6.11 11.95
CA SER A 26 -25.20 6.61 10.58
C SER A 26 -26.01 5.54 9.82
N GLY A 27 -26.80 5.93 8.82
CA GLY A 27 -27.78 5.04 8.20
C GLY A 27 -28.25 5.49 6.82
N GLY A 28 -27.55 5.02 5.79
CA GLY A 28 -27.94 5.06 4.39
C GLY A 28 -27.42 3.81 3.67
N VAL A 29 -27.99 3.44 2.52
CA VAL A 29 -27.60 2.22 1.77
C VAL A 29 -26.11 2.23 1.37
N GLU A 30 -25.52 3.42 1.19
CA GLU A 30 -24.12 3.64 0.81
C GLU A 30 -23.30 4.37 1.88
N GLU A 31 -23.85 4.59 3.09
CA GLU A 31 -23.13 5.24 4.18
C GLU A 31 -22.49 4.21 5.11
N PRO A 32 -21.27 4.49 5.63
CA PRO A 32 -20.73 3.77 6.78
C PRO A 32 -21.80 3.60 7.85
N THR A 33 -21.88 2.45 8.50
CA THR A 33 -22.80 2.21 9.60
C THR A 33 -22.06 1.51 10.72
N ILE A 34 -22.02 2.14 11.89
CA ILE A 34 -21.37 1.57 13.08
C ILE A 34 -22.40 1.33 14.16
N LEU A 35 -22.47 0.08 14.62
CA LEU A 35 -23.31 -0.34 15.73
C LEU A 35 -22.49 -0.32 17.01
N VAL A 36 -22.92 0.48 17.99
CA VAL A 36 -22.20 0.69 19.25
C VAL A 36 -23.09 0.33 20.43
N PHE A 37 -22.82 -0.81 21.06
CA PHE A 37 -23.47 -1.22 22.30
C PHE A 37 -22.72 -2.37 22.97
N ARG A 38 -22.97 -2.57 24.27
CA ARG A 38 -22.33 -3.61 25.08
C ARG A 38 -22.73 -5.01 24.60
N GLY A 39 -21.75 -5.91 24.48
CA GLY A 39 -21.97 -7.28 24.04
C GLY A 39 -22.25 -7.41 22.55
N VAL A 40 -21.93 -6.40 21.73
CA VAL A 40 -22.23 -6.43 20.29
C VAL A 40 -21.54 -7.60 19.59
N TRP A 41 -20.35 -8.01 20.02
CA TRP A 41 -19.59 -9.05 19.33
C TRP A 41 -20.19 -10.46 19.43
N SER A 42 -20.95 -10.76 20.48
CA SER A 42 -21.68 -12.04 20.60
C SER A 42 -22.92 -12.10 19.70
N LYS A 43 -23.34 -10.96 19.15
CA LYS A 43 -24.54 -10.85 18.29
C LYS A 43 -24.22 -10.59 16.82
N ILE A 44 -22.95 -10.54 16.43
CA ILE A 44 -22.51 -10.15 15.08
C ILE A 44 -23.24 -10.90 13.98
N ARG A 45 -23.40 -12.23 14.10
CA ARG A 45 -24.04 -13.05 13.05
C ARG A 45 -25.50 -12.64 12.83
N ASP A 46 -26.24 -12.44 13.92
CA ASP A 46 -27.64 -12.05 13.85
C ASP A 46 -27.80 -10.61 13.36
N LEU A 47 -26.89 -9.72 13.78
CA LEU A 47 -26.88 -8.33 13.34
C LEU A 47 -26.54 -8.20 11.87
N TYR A 48 -25.54 -8.92 11.34
CA TYR A 48 -25.24 -8.92 9.91
C TYR A 48 -26.46 -9.32 9.09
N ARG A 49 -27.13 -10.41 9.50
CA ARG A 49 -28.35 -10.86 8.85
C ARG A 49 -29.46 -9.80 8.91
N LEU A 50 -29.62 -9.15 10.05
CA LEU A 50 -30.61 -8.09 10.24
C LEU A 50 -30.31 -6.86 9.37
N CYS A 51 -29.07 -6.39 9.37
CA CYS A 51 -28.62 -5.28 8.55
C CYS A 51 -28.80 -5.56 7.05
N GLU A 52 -28.52 -6.79 6.61
CA GLU A 52 -28.78 -7.23 5.23
C GLU A 52 -30.28 -7.17 4.88
N VAL A 53 -31.14 -7.65 5.78
CA VAL A 53 -32.60 -7.62 5.65
C VAL A 53 -33.10 -6.18 5.48
N GLU A 54 -32.54 -5.24 6.23
CA GLU A 54 -32.98 -3.85 6.23
C GLU A 54 -32.55 -3.04 5.02
N GLY A 55 -31.42 -3.34 4.40
CA GLY A 55 -30.89 -2.32 3.50
C GLY A 55 -29.40 -2.32 3.31
N LEU A 56 -28.71 -2.59 4.41
CA LEU A 56 -27.39 -2.07 4.62
C LEU A 56 -26.36 -2.87 3.85
N ASN A 57 -25.36 -2.18 3.32
CA ASN A 57 -24.24 -2.80 2.66
C ASN A 57 -23.33 -3.45 3.74
N PRO A 58 -23.17 -4.79 3.75
CA PRO A 58 -22.35 -5.47 4.73
C PRO A 58 -20.88 -5.04 4.72
N LEU A 59 -20.40 -4.48 3.61
CA LEU A 59 -19.03 -3.96 3.48
C LEU A 59 -18.81 -2.63 4.21
N LEU A 60 -19.88 -1.92 4.56
CA LEU A 60 -19.87 -0.65 5.28
C LEU A 60 -20.30 -0.80 6.76
N LEU A 61 -20.39 -2.03 7.27
CA LEU A 61 -20.74 -2.29 8.68
C LEU A 61 -19.49 -2.43 9.56
N ASP A 62 -19.55 -1.85 10.76
CA ASP A 62 -18.59 -2.09 11.84
C ASP A 62 -19.31 -2.15 13.20
N PHE A 63 -18.66 -2.79 14.18
CA PHE A 63 -19.24 -3.13 15.47
C PHE A 63 -18.25 -2.78 16.59
N ILE A 64 -18.67 -1.88 17.49
CA ILE A 64 -17.83 -1.40 18.59
C ILE A 64 -18.52 -1.76 19.90
N ASP A 65 -17.82 -2.53 20.73
CA ASP A 65 -18.22 -2.71 22.12
C ASP A 65 -17.60 -1.57 22.96
N PRO A 66 -18.41 -0.63 23.47
CA PRO A 66 -17.88 0.55 24.14
C PRO A 66 -17.23 0.24 25.49
N GLU A 67 -17.69 -0.79 26.22
CA GLU A 67 -17.10 -1.15 27.51
C GLU A 67 -15.76 -1.86 27.31
N PHE A 68 -15.73 -2.82 26.38
CA PHE A 68 -14.51 -3.55 26.07
C PHE A 68 -13.42 -2.63 25.52
N GLU A 69 -13.75 -1.86 24.47
CA GLU A 69 -12.76 -1.00 23.79
C GLU A 69 -12.25 0.10 24.72
N TYR A 70 -13.11 0.71 25.53
CA TYR A 70 -12.69 1.69 26.52
C TYR A 70 -11.72 1.09 27.55
N SER A 71 -11.98 -0.15 27.99
CA SER A 71 -11.12 -0.85 28.95
C SER A 71 -9.76 -1.21 28.35
N MET A 72 -9.75 -1.77 27.14
CA MET A 72 -8.53 -2.20 26.46
C MET A 72 -7.68 -1.03 25.93
N ALA A 73 -8.32 0.08 25.55
CA ALA A 73 -7.62 1.30 25.16
C ALA A 73 -6.93 2.00 26.35
N ARG A 74 -7.18 1.57 27.60
CA ARG A 74 -6.50 2.04 28.82
C ARG A 74 -6.50 3.57 28.98
N LYS A 75 -7.59 4.24 28.57
CA LYS A 75 -7.74 5.71 28.52
C LYS A 75 -6.76 6.44 27.60
N VAL A 76 -5.98 5.72 26.80
CA VAL A 76 -5.07 6.30 25.80
C VAL A 76 -5.85 6.82 24.61
N PHE A 77 -6.88 6.10 24.18
CA PHE A 77 -7.81 6.52 23.14
C PHE A 77 -9.21 6.62 23.75
N SER A 78 -9.90 7.73 23.45
CA SER A 78 -11.30 7.89 23.86
C SER A 78 -12.20 7.02 22.98
N LEU A 79 -13.36 6.63 23.48
CA LEU A 79 -14.35 5.93 22.67
C LEU A 79 -14.72 6.73 21.40
N GLU A 80 -14.81 8.06 21.53
CA GLU A 80 -15.05 8.97 20.40
C GLU A 80 -13.97 8.88 19.32
N SER A 81 -12.68 8.83 19.70
CA SER A 81 -11.60 8.74 18.73
C SER A 81 -11.58 7.38 18.02
N ILE A 82 -11.92 6.30 18.74
CA ILE A 82 -12.04 4.94 18.17
C ILE A 82 -13.21 4.87 17.16
N VAL A 83 -14.38 5.36 17.55
CA VAL A 83 -15.57 5.43 16.67
C VAL A 83 -15.26 6.23 15.43
N ARG A 84 -14.70 7.44 15.60
CA ARG A 84 -14.35 8.32 14.49
C ARG A 84 -13.29 7.72 13.57
N ALA A 85 -12.28 7.04 14.13
CA ALA A 85 -11.27 6.36 13.32
C ALA A 85 -11.91 5.26 12.45
N ARG A 86 -12.81 4.45 13.02
CA ARG A 86 -13.53 3.39 12.28
C ARG A 86 -14.51 3.94 11.25
N GLU A 87 -15.19 5.04 11.56
CA GLU A 87 -16.09 5.71 10.61
C GLU A 87 -15.30 6.22 9.40
N PHE A 88 -14.19 6.92 9.63
CA PHE A 88 -13.33 7.41 8.56
C PHE A 88 -12.71 6.26 7.75
N ARG A 89 -12.33 5.16 8.42
CA ARG A 89 -11.89 3.95 7.73
C ARG A 89 -12.93 3.47 6.72
N LEU A 90 -14.19 3.33 7.13
CA LEU A 90 -15.27 2.91 6.24
C LEU A 90 -15.57 3.96 5.16
N LYS A 91 -15.55 5.24 5.50
CA LYS A 91 -15.83 6.35 4.57
C LYS A 91 -14.81 6.44 3.43
N TYR A 92 -13.53 6.22 3.73
CA TYR A 92 -12.44 6.21 2.75
C TYR A 92 -12.07 4.79 2.29
N SER A 93 -12.96 3.83 2.52
CA SER A 93 -12.91 2.52 1.87
C SER A 93 -13.23 2.65 0.38
N ARG A 94 -13.05 1.57 -0.36
CA ARG A 94 -13.39 1.48 -1.79
C ARG A 94 -14.54 0.50 -2.02
N VAL A 95 -15.49 0.49 -1.09
CA VAL A 95 -16.71 -0.34 -1.19
C VAL A 95 -17.56 0.02 -2.40
N SER A 96 -17.54 1.27 -2.87
CA SER A 96 -18.18 1.68 -4.13
C SER A 96 -17.69 0.90 -5.34
N ASP A 97 -16.44 0.43 -5.28
CA ASP A 97 -15.78 -0.29 -6.37
C ASP A 97 -15.95 -1.81 -6.22
N ALA A 98 -16.63 -2.26 -5.15
CA ALA A 98 -16.89 -3.67 -4.91
C ALA A 98 -17.80 -4.22 -6.02
N PRO A 99 -17.46 -5.38 -6.60
CA PRO A 99 -18.32 -6.01 -7.58
C PRO A 99 -19.63 -6.43 -6.93
N VAL A 100 -20.72 -6.35 -7.69
CA VAL A 100 -22.01 -6.85 -7.28
C VAL A 100 -22.44 -7.99 -8.19
N ARG A 101 -23.04 -9.04 -7.61
CA ARG A 101 -23.72 -10.09 -8.39
C ARG A 101 -25.17 -10.20 -7.97
N PHE A 102 -26.01 -10.63 -8.90
CA PHE A 102 -27.39 -10.98 -8.62
C PHE A 102 -27.47 -12.48 -8.28
N SER A 103 -27.81 -12.80 -7.04
CA SER A 103 -27.84 -14.15 -6.49
C SER A 103 -29.28 -14.59 -6.28
N LEU A 104 -29.82 -15.33 -7.27
CA LEU A 104 -31.18 -15.88 -7.23
C LEU A 104 -31.35 -17.00 -6.20
N ASP A 105 -30.25 -17.66 -5.83
CA ASP A 105 -30.25 -18.76 -4.85
C ASP A 105 -30.21 -18.25 -3.39
N ARG A 106 -30.07 -16.94 -3.19
CA ARG A 106 -30.05 -16.34 -1.86
C ARG A 106 -31.41 -16.51 -1.19
N ARG A 107 -31.44 -17.07 0.01
CA ARG A 107 -32.65 -17.10 0.84
C ARG A 107 -32.97 -15.69 1.31
N VAL A 108 -34.04 -15.12 0.77
CA VAL A 108 -34.57 -13.81 1.17
C VAL A 108 -35.89 -14.03 1.94
N ASP A 109 -36.09 -13.34 3.05
CA ASP A 109 -37.39 -13.36 3.73
C ASP A 109 -38.42 -12.48 3.00
N ARG A 110 -39.69 -12.76 3.28
CA ARG A 110 -40.80 -12.09 2.59
C ARG A 110 -40.82 -10.57 2.84
N ARG A 111 -40.42 -10.11 4.03
CA ARG A 111 -40.47 -8.68 4.38
C ARG A 111 -39.47 -7.91 3.55
N SER A 112 -38.21 -8.36 3.48
CA SER A 112 -37.19 -7.71 2.64
C SER A 112 -37.55 -7.72 1.16
N LEU A 113 -38.12 -8.81 0.65
CA LEU A 113 -38.55 -8.87 -0.76
C LEU A 113 -39.68 -7.88 -1.06
N ILE A 114 -40.61 -7.68 -0.12
CA ILE A 114 -41.69 -6.70 -0.26
C ILE A 114 -41.15 -5.27 -0.18
N THR A 115 -40.21 -4.98 0.72
CA THR A 115 -39.72 -3.62 0.96
C THR A 115 -38.65 -3.17 -0.03
N ARG A 116 -37.78 -4.07 -0.48
CA ARG A 116 -36.63 -3.76 -1.35
C ARG A 116 -36.73 -4.37 -2.75
N GLY A 117 -37.72 -5.23 -3.00
CA GLY A 117 -37.93 -5.86 -4.30
C GLY A 117 -36.72 -6.69 -4.76
N PRO A 118 -36.38 -6.70 -6.06
CA PRO A 118 -35.29 -7.53 -6.58
C PRO A 118 -33.91 -7.14 -6.05
N LEU A 119 -33.73 -5.95 -5.46
CA LEU A 119 -32.46 -5.52 -4.88
C LEU A 119 -31.99 -6.42 -3.72
N THR A 120 -32.88 -7.19 -3.10
CA THR A 120 -32.51 -8.18 -2.07
C THR A 120 -31.62 -9.31 -2.58
N ALA A 121 -31.63 -9.56 -3.90
CA ALA A 121 -30.77 -10.55 -4.52
C ALA A 121 -29.38 -10.00 -4.87
N ILE A 122 -29.12 -8.70 -4.65
CA ILE A 122 -27.78 -8.15 -4.84
C ILE A 122 -26.86 -8.64 -3.71
N GLU A 123 -25.70 -9.16 -4.10
CA GLU A 123 -24.63 -9.59 -3.21
C GLU A 123 -23.35 -8.83 -3.55
N TYR A 124 -22.80 -8.14 -2.54
CA TYR A 124 -21.51 -7.47 -2.63
C TYR A 124 -20.39 -8.51 -2.50
N ILE A 125 -19.47 -8.49 -3.46
CA ILE A 125 -18.36 -9.42 -3.52
C ILE A 125 -17.15 -8.81 -2.80
N ASP A 126 -16.82 -9.33 -1.62
CA ASP A 126 -15.63 -8.93 -0.86
C ASP A 126 -14.36 -9.59 -1.42
N ARG A 127 -13.90 -9.12 -2.57
CA ARG A 127 -12.74 -9.66 -3.32
C ARG A 127 -11.87 -8.54 -3.88
N PRO A 128 -10.64 -8.83 -4.34
CA PRO A 128 -9.72 -7.81 -4.77
C PRO A 128 -10.30 -6.88 -5.85
N ILE A 129 -10.08 -5.60 -5.66
CA ILE A 129 -10.38 -4.50 -6.58
C ILE A 129 -9.07 -3.83 -6.99
N ILE A 130 -9.08 -3.20 -8.18
CA ILE A 130 -7.88 -2.61 -8.77
C ILE A 130 -8.06 -1.09 -8.88
N ASP A 131 -7.12 -0.36 -8.31
CA ASP A 131 -6.85 1.02 -8.67
C ASP A 131 -6.14 1.06 -10.03
N SER A 132 -6.86 1.41 -11.09
CA SER A 132 -6.31 1.44 -12.44
C SER A 132 -5.23 2.52 -12.59
N ASP A 133 -5.44 3.69 -11.98
CA ASP A 133 -4.53 4.82 -12.08
C ASP A 133 -3.21 4.51 -11.37
N LEU A 134 -3.28 3.97 -10.16
CA LEU A 134 -2.11 3.53 -9.42
C LEU A 134 -1.42 2.37 -10.15
N CYS A 135 -2.17 1.37 -10.62
CA CYS A 135 -1.63 0.22 -11.36
C CYS A 135 -0.84 0.63 -12.61
N ASN A 136 -1.30 1.66 -13.31
CA ASN A 136 -0.69 2.20 -14.53
C ASN A 136 0.62 2.97 -14.28
N ILE A 137 0.96 3.32 -13.03
CA ILE A 137 2.29 3.84 -12.68
C ILE A 137 3.38 2.82 -13.03
N LEU A 138 3.09 1.52 -12.90
CA LEU A 138 4.00 0.43 -13.25
C LEU A 138 3.62 -0.19 -14.59
N ASP A 139 4.11 0.43 -15.66
CA ASP A 139 3.86 -0.03 -17.02
C ASP A 139 4.31 -1.49 -17.21
N ARG A 140 3.41 -2.31 -17.76
CA ARG A 140 3.57 -3.76 -17.99
C ARG A 140 3.89 -4.64 -16.78
N CYS A 141 3.72 -4.18 -15.54
CA CYS A 141 3.88 -5.03 -14.35
C CYS A 141 2.78 -6.11 -14.28
N ASP A 142 3.18 -7.36 -14.07
CA ASP A 142 2.37 -8.59 -14.11
C ASP A 142 2.52 -9.48 -12.84
N LEU A 143 3.19 -8.97 -11.79
CA LEU A 143 3.46 -9.71 -10.54
C LEU A 143 2.23 -10.41 -9.95
N CYS A 144 1.11 -9.70 -9.88
CA CYS A 144 -0.15 -10.23 -9.35
C CYS A 144 -0.75 -11.36 -10.20
N ILE A 145 -0.54 -11.33 -11.52
CA ILE A 145 -0.99 -12.36 -12.45
C ILE A 145 -0.15 -13.61 -12.24
N ASN A 146 1.18 -13.45 -12.24
CA ASN A 146 2.12 -14.57 -12.09
C ASN A 146 2.05 -15.24 -10.71
N MET A 147 1.67 -14.50 -9.67
CA MET A 147 1.51 -15.04 -8.31
C MET A 147 0.16 -15.73 -8.09
N CYS A 148 -0.80 -15.63 -9.01
CA CYS A 148 -2.14 -16.18 -8.79
C CYS A 148 -2.22 -17.68 -9.13
N PRO A 149 -2.31 -18.59 -8.14
CA PRO A 149 -2.34 -20.04 -8.41
C PRO A 149 -3.66 -20.50 -9.07
N TYR A 150 -4.66 -19.64 -9.11
CA TYR A 150 -6.00 -19.92 -9.64
C TYR A 150 -6.23 -19.31 -11.02
N ASN A 151 -5.23 -18.62 -11.61
CA ASN A 151 -5.35 -17.90 -12.88
C ASN A 151 -6.60 -16.98 -12.92
N ALA A 152 -6.86 -16.30 -11.81
CA ALA A 152 -8.03 -15.44 -11.64
C ALA A 152 -7.79 -14.00 -12.11
N LEU A 153 -6.58 -13.64 -12.54
CA LEU A 153 -6.20 -12.28 -12.93
C LEU A 153 -5.72 -12.28 -14.38
N SER A 154 -6.13 -11.28 -15.17
CA SER A 154 -5.69 -11.14 -16.57
C SER A 154 -5.72 -9.69 -17.06
N GLY A 155 -4.79 -9.32 -17.95
CA GLY A 155 -4.71 -7.96 -18.54
C GLY A 155 -3.92 -6.94 -17.70
N LYS A 156 -3.84 -5.70 -18.19
CA LYS A 156 -3.17 -4.58 -17.51
C LYS A 156 -3.95 -3.27 -17.71
N PRO A 157 -4.47 -2.64 -16.64
CA PRO A 157 -4.65 -3.16 -15.28
C PRO A 157 -5.37 -4.52 -15.25
N PRO A 158 -5.08 -5.39 -14.26
CA PRO A 158 -5.64 -6.74 -14.27
C PRO A 158 -7.13 -6.71 -13.93
N SER A 159 -7.92 -7.42 -14.75
CA SER A 159 -9.29 -7.80 -14.44
C SER A 159 -9.31 -9.04 -13.54
N VAL A 160 -10.29 -9.13 -12.65
CA VAL A 160 -10.45 -10.27 -11.73
C VAL A 160 -11.62 -11.14 -12.15
N ASP A 161 -11.37 -12.42 -12.36
CA ASP A 161 -12.39 -13.46 -12.45
C ASP A 161 -12.85 -13.81 -11.02
N TYR A 162 -13.99 -13.23 -10.63
CA TYR A 162 -14.62 -13.47 -9.33
C TYR A 162 -15.33 -14.82 -9.23
N VAL A 163 -15.20 -15.73 -10.19
CA VAL A 163 -15.57 -17.14 -9.98
C VAL A 163 -14.32 -17.91 -9.54
N LYS A 164 -13.18 -17.68 -10.20
CA LYS A 164 -11.91 -18.36 -9.91
C LYS A 164 -11.18 -17.87 -8.67
N CYS A 165 -11.36 -16.59 -8.30
CA CYS A 165 -10.68 -16.03 -7.14
C CYS A 165 -11.11 -16.76 -5.85
N THR A 166 -10.16 -17.23 -5.04
CA THR A 166 -10.45 -17.83 -3.73
C THR A 166 -10.29 -16.84 -2.57
N MET A 167 -9.85 -15.62 -2.90
CA MET A 167 -9.55 -14.56 -1.94
C MET A 167 -8.46 -14.99 -0.93
N CYS A 168 -7.34 -15.49 -1.48
CA CYS A 168 -6.14 -15.89 -0.72
C CYS A 168 -5.17 -14.73 -0.40
N GLY A 169 -5.44 -13.51 -0.89
CA GLY A 169 -4.64 -12.32 -0.61
C GLY A 169 -3.27 -12.20 -1.32
N LEU A 170 -2.80 -13.22 -2.04
CA LEU A 170 -1.48 -13.20 -2.69
C LEU A 170 -1.25 -12.00 -3.62
N CYS A 171 -2.25 -11.67 -4.45
CA CYS A 171 -2.17 -10.53 -5.38
C CYS A 171 -2.13 -9.18 -4.67
N ILE A 172 -2.79 -9.06 -3.51
CA ILE A 172 -2.77 -7.88 -2.66
C ILE A 172 -1.38 -7.75 -2.03
N GLY A 173 -0.87 -8.85 -1.47
CA GLY A 173 0.43 -8.91 -0.82
C GLY A 173 1.61 -8.63 -1.75
N ILE A 174 1.58 -9.12 -2.98
CA ILE A 174 2.69 -8.93 -3.95
C ILE A 174 2.67 -7.56 -4.63
N CYS A 175 1.58 -6.79 -4.53
CA CYS A 175 1.45 -5.52 -5.23
C CYS A 175 2.39 -4.46 -4.64
N PRO A 176 3.48 -4.06 -5.34
CA PRO A 176 4.52 -3.21 -4.77
C PRO A 176 4.11 -1.75 -4.57
N ILE A 177 2.91 -1.40 -5.03
CA ILE A 177 2.35 -0.05 -4.98
C ILE A 177 0.95 -0.02 -4.33
N GLU A 178 0.46 -1.15 -3.81
CA GLU A 178 -0.90 -1.32 -3.24
C GLU A 178 -2.03 -0.87 -4.18
N ALA A 179 -1.86 -1.06 -5.49
CA ALA A 179 -2.93 -0.84 -6.47
C ALA A 179 -4.03 -1.92 -6.41
N ILE A 180 -3.78 -3.03 -5.71
CA ILE A 180 -4.76 -4.07 -5.45
C ILE A 180 -5.05 -4.06 -3.97
N SER A 181 -6.32 -3.97 -3.61
CA SER A 181 -6.81 -4.00 -2.23
C SER A 181 -8.15 -4.68 -2.16
N THR A 182 -8.65 -4.94 -0.96
CA THR A 182 -10.05 -5.31 -0.78
C THR A 182 -10.89 -4.04 -0.65
N PRO A 183 -12.20 -4.11 -0.92
CA PRO A 183 -13.04 -2.92 -0.84
C PRO A 183 -13.01 -2.28 0.55
N ARG A 184 -12.91 -3.07 1.63
CA ARG A 184 -12.89 -2.57 3.02
C ARG A 184 -11.55 -2.02 3.48
N VAL A 185 -10.44 -2.57 2.99
CA VAL A 185 -9.08 -2.27 3.48
C VAL A 185 -8.24 -1.71 2.33
N ALA A 186 -8.69 -0.56 1.82
CA ALA A 186 -7.93 0.26 0.88
C ALA A 186 -6.82 1.05 1.63
N ARG A 187 -5.84 1.55 0.87
CA ARG A 187 -4.77 2.40 1.43
C ARG A 187 -5.32 3.59 2.21
N ASP A 188 -6.17 4.38 1.58
CA ASP A 188 -6.67 5.64 2.15
C ASP A 188 -7.51 5.40 3.39
N SER A 189 -8.32 4.34 3.38
CA SER A 189 -9.08 3.83 4.52
C SER A 189 -8.18 3.62 5.75
N LEU A 190 -7.07 2.90 5.58
CA LEU A 190 -6.15 2.62 6.68
C LEU A 190 -5.34 3.85 7.10
N ASP A 191 -4.95 4.69 6.15
CA ASP A 191 -4.25 5.95 6.44
C ASP A 191 -5.09 6.90 7.29
N TRP A 192 -6.37 7.03 6.95
CA TRP A 192 -7.30 7.83 7.75
C TRP A 192 -7.53 7.23 9.14
N TYR A 193 -7.71 5.91 9.24
CA TYR A 193 -7.82 5.22 10.53
C TYR A 193 -6.64 5.54 11.45
N ILE A 194 -5.41 5.35 10.95
CA ILE A 194 -4.17 5.62 11.69
C ILE A 194 -4.05 7.11 12.04
N LYS A 195 -4.34 8.00 11.08
CA LYS A 195 -4.24 9.44 11.26
C LYS A 195 -5.15 9.92 12.40
N ILE A 196 -6.42 9.53 12.41
CA ILE A 196 -7.38 9.94 13.45
C ILE A 196 -6.91 9.48 14.83
N LEU A 197 -6.44 8.23 14.97
CA LEU A 197 -5.92 7.75 16.25
C LEU A 197 -4.69 8.56 16.72
N ARG A 198 -3.78 8.88 15.79
CA ARG A 198 -2.54 9.61 16.10
C ARG A 198 -2.73 11.09 16.39
N GLU A 199 -3.78 11.71 15.86
CA GLU A 199 -4.18 13.06 16.26
C GLU A 199 -4.59 13.12 17.75
N HIS A 200 -5.04 12.00 18.32
CA HIS A 200 -5.45 11.94 19.73
C HIS A 200 -4.34 11.49 20.67
N SER A 201 -3.53 10.50 20.27
CA SER A 201 -2.44 10.01 21.11
C SER A 201 -1.27 9.44 20.32
N LEU A 202 -0.06 9.79 20.76
CA LEU A 202 1.21 9.24 20.27
C LEU A 202 1.67 8.02 21.07
N THR A 203 0.96 7.65 22.14
CA THR A 203 1.32 6.47 22.94
C THR A 203 1.28 5.21 22.06
N PRO A 204 2.30 4.34 22.14
CA PRO A 204 2.27 3.08 21.43
C PRO A 204 1.08 2.22 21.85
N ALA A 205 0.50 1.49 20.91
CA ALA A 205 -0.61 0.59 21.21
C ALA A 205 -0.61 -0.64 20.29
N TYR A 206 -1.16 -1.75 20.77
CA TYR A 206 -1.46 -2.89 19.93
C TYR A 206 -2.71 -2.61 19.10
N ILE A 207 -2.75 -3.15 17.88
CA ILE A 207 -3.99 -3.26 17.09
C ILE A 207 -4.22 -4.74 16.81
N ILE A 208 -5.22 -5.32 17.47
CA ILE A 208 -5.67 -6.69 17.20
C ILE A 208 -6.54 -6.67 15.96
N ILE A 209 -6.05 -7.26 14.88
CA ILE A 209 -6.80 -7.46 13.64
C ILE A 209 -7.46 -8.83 13.73
N ALA A 210 -8.79 -8.86 13.82
CA ALA A 210 -9.56 -10.08 14.06
C ALA A 210 -10.73 -10.20 13.09
N GLN A 211 -11.01 -11.43 12.65
CA GLN A 211 -12.19 -11.70 11.83
C GLN A 211 -13.47 -11.46 12.64
N TYR A 212 -14.53 -10.98 11.99
CA TYR A 212 -15.83 -10.79 12.65
C TYR A 212 -16.33 -12.05 13.39
N SER A 213 -16.02 -13.25 12.89
CA SER A 213 -16.39 -14.53 13.51
C SER A 213 -15.61 -14.87 14.79
N ASP A 214 -14.49 -14.21 15.03
CA ASP A 214 -13.60 -14.47 16.18
C ASP A 214 -13.66 -13.35 17.24
N LEU A 215 -14.41 -12.27 16.99
CA LEU A 215 -14.52 -11.14 17.93
C LEU A 215 -15.13 -11.53 19.28
N GLU A 216 -16.13 -12.42 19.30
CA GLU A 216 -16.77 -12.87 20.56
C GLU A 216 -15.75 -13.50 21.52
N SER A 217 -14.78 -14.26 21.02
CA SER A 217 -13.74 -14.86 21.86
C SER A 217 -12.81 -13.82 22.50
N LEU A 218 -12.74 -12.59 22.00
CA LEU A 218 -11.94 -11.54 22.64
C LEU A 218 -12.51 -11.12 24.00
N TYR A 219 -13.79 -11.40 24.30
CA TYR A 219 -14.33 -11.17 25.63
C TYR A 219 -13.67 -12.02 26.72
N ASP A 220 -13.02 -13.14 26.35
CA ASP A 220 -12.28 -13.99 27.28
C ASP A 220 -10.86 -13.47 27.58
N LEU A 221 -10.46 -12.31 27.02
CA LEU A 221 -9.19 -11.68 27.34
C LEU A 221 -9.14 -11.30 28.82
N ASP A 222 -7.98 -11.52 29.44
CA ASP A 222 -7.80 -11.16 30.84
C ASP A 222 -7.49 -9.67 30.95
N ILE A 223 -8.53 -8.87 31.16
CA ILE A 223 -8.41 -7.41 31.22
C ILE A 223 -7.70 -6.96 32.52
N SER A 224 -7.54 -7.85 33.52
CA SER A 224 -6.88 -7.53 34.79
C SER A 224 -5.36 -7.52 34.74
N ILE A 225 -4.77 -8.05 33.65
CA ILE A 225 -3.31 -8.05 33.44
C ILE A 225 -2.79 -6.64 33.13
N ASP A 226 -1.47 -6.44 33.26
CA ASP A 226 -0.75 -5.23 32.84
C ASP A 226 -0.64 -5.11 31.30
N ALA A 227 -1.77 -5.31 30.61
CA ALA A 227 -1.86 -5.18 29.16
C ALA A 227 -1.52 -3.74 28.75
N GLN A 228 -0.74 -3.63 27.68
CA GLN A 228 -0.50 -2.37 27.01
C GLN A 228 -1.80 -1.88 26.35
N PRO A 229 -1.91 -0.57 26.03
CA PRO A 229 -3.04 -0.03 25.30
C PRO A 229 -3.29 -0.84 24.02
N THR A 230 -4.52 -1.30 23.84
CA THR A 230 -4.88 -2.22 22.77
C THR A 230 -6.20 -1.79 22.15
N LEU A 231 -6.22 -1.74 20.81
CA LEU A 231 -7.40 -1.48 20.00
C LEU A 231 -7.76 -2.74 19.22
N VAL A 232 -9.03 -2.93 18.89
CA VAL A 232 -9.45 -3.97 17.95
C VAL A 232 -9.76 -3.35 16.59
N LEU A 233 -9.41 -4.06 15.51
CA LEU A 233 -9.76 -3.72 14.15
C LEU A 233 -10.43 -4.94 13.48
N PRO A 234 -11.78 -4.95 13.42
CA PRO A 234 -12.53 -6.00 12.75
C PRO A 234 -12.26 -6.07 11.25
N THR A 235 -12.26 -7.28 10.70
CA THR A 235 -12.10 -7.54 9.27
C THR A 235 -12.92 -8.75 8.82
N GLY A 236 -13.24 -8.83 7.52
CA GLY A 236 -13.88 -10.02 6.95
C GLY A 236 -12.90 -11.19 6.88
N ARG A 237 -11.65 -10.92 6.52
CA ARG A 237 -10.56 -11.87 6.37
C ARG A 237 -9.22 -11.21 6.69
N VAL A 238 -8.34 -11.93 7.38
CA VAL A 238 -7.01 -11.39 7.74
C VAL A 238 -6.14 -11.13 6.51
N GLU A 239 -6.40 -11.86 5.42
CA GLU A 239 -5.81 -11.71 4.09
C GLU A 239 -6.12 -10.36 3.41
N GLU A 240 -7.07 -9.58 3.95
CA GLU A 240 -7.31 -8.19 3.53
C GLU A 240 -6.10 -7.29 3.78
N PHE A 241 -5.24 -7.64 4.76
CA PHE A 241 -4.06 -6.86 5.13
C PHE A 241 -2.81 -7.35 4.39
N SER A 242 -2.28 -6.52 3.51
CA SER A 242 -0.97 -6.77 2.88
C SER A 242 0.16 -6.58 3.90
N PRO A 243 1.36 -7.17 3.67
CA PRO A 243 2.53 -6.86 4.49
C PRO A 243 2.86 -5.35 4.52
N LEU A 244 2.61 -4.61 3.43
CA LEU A 244 2.79 -3.15 3.40
C LEU A 244 1.81 -2.42 4.32
N SER A 245 0.56 -2.90 4.39
CA SER A 245 -0.48 -2.35 5.26
C SER A 245 -0.16 -2.60 6.74
N LEU A 246 0.34 -3.79 7.06
CA LEU A 246 0.80 -4.12 8.42
C LEU A 246 2.06 -3.33 8.81
N LEU A 247 3.01 -3.19 7.90
CA LEU A 247 4.20 -2.38 8.11
C LEU A 247 3.84 -0.90 8.31
N ARG A 248 2.86 -0.38 7.56
CA ARG A 248 2.32 0.96 7.74
C ARG A 248 1.73 1.17 9.14
N ILE A 249 0.97 0.20 9.65
CA ILE A 249 0.49 0.22 11.04
C ILE A 249 1.70 0.25 12.00
N ALA A 250 2.66 -0.67 11.81
CA ALA A 250 3.84 -0.81 12.66
C ALA A 250 4.68 0.47 12.73
N SER A 251 4.92 1.08 11.58
CA SER A 251 5.71 2.30 11.38
C SER A 251 5.09 3.57 11.98
N ARG A 252 3.83 3.51 12.40
CA ARG A 252 3.09 4.63 12.99
C ARG A 252 2.85 4.37 14.47
N GLY A 253 3.82 3.74 15.14
CA GLY A 253 3.81 3.51 16.59
C GLY A 253 2.79 2.49 17.08
N PHE A 254 2.08 1.80 16.19
CA PHE A 254 1.21 0.70 16.59
C PHE A 254 1.96 -0.62 16.46
N LYS A 255 1.48 -1.67 17.12
CA LYS A 255 1.98 -3.03 16.88
C LYS A 255 0.82 -3.92 16.45
N PRO A 256 0.73 -4.29 15.15
CA PRO A 256 -0.34 -5.15 14.68
C PRO A 256 -0.22 -6.55 15.31
N VAL A 257 -1.38 -7.15 15.59
CA VAL A 257 -1.53 -8.54 16.02
C VAL A 257 -2.59 -9.18 15.15
N ILE A 258 -2.23 -10.14 14.30
CA ILE A 258 -3.24 -10.94 13.59
C ILE A 258 -3.79 -11.98 14.58
N TYR A 259 -5.09 -11.91 14.87
CA TYR A 259 -5.79 -12.93 15.63
C TYR A 259 -6.77 -13.69 14.73
N ALA A 260 -6.54 -14.99 14.58
CA ALA A 260 -7.44 -15.89 13.87
C ALA A 260 -7.29 -17.31 14.41
N LYS A 261 -8.40 -18.01 14.69
CA LYS A 261 -8.34 -19.41 15.16
C LYS A 261 -7.68 -20.36 14.16
N MET A 262 -7.78 -20.04 12.88
CA MET A 262 -7.09 -20.74 11.80
C MET A 262 -6.29 -19.72 10.99
N ILE A 263 -4.97 -19.85 11.02
CA ILE A 263 -4.08 -19.04 10.19
C ILE A 263 -3.73 -19.90 8.98
N GLY A 264 -4.29 -19.56 7.82
CA GLY A 264 -4.03 -20.29 6.57
C GLY A 264 -2.62 -20.04 6.03
N GLU A 265 -2.45 -20.20 4.71
CA GLU A 265 -1.18 -19.94 4.02
C GLU A 265 -0.71 -18.47 4.13
N ALA A 266 -1.59 -17.57 4.60
CA ALA A 266 -1.30 -16.17 4.88
C ALA A 266 -0.12 -15.97 5.85
N SER A 267 0.12 -16.91 6.76
CA SER A 267 1.30 -16.90 7.65
C SER A 267 2.63 -16.77 6.90
N LYS A 268 2.73 -17.37 5.70
CA LYS A 268 3.94 -17.30 4.86
C LYS A 268 4.22 -15.87 4.40
N LEU A 269 3.19 -15.08 4.09
CA LEU A 269 3.33 -13.67 3.67
C LEU A 269 3.83 -12.77 4.81
N TYR A 270 3.58 -13.16 6.05
CA TYR A 270 3.89 -12.34 7.22
C TYR A 270 5.16 -12.74 7.97
N SER A 271 5.76 -13.87 7.60
CA SER A 271 6.94 -14.45 8.26
C SER A 271 8.06 -13.45 8.51
N GLU A 272 8.34 -12.57 7.54
CA GLU A 272 9.35 -11.52 7.66
C GLU A 272 9.00 -10.47 8.72
N LEU A 273 7.76 -9.96 8.74
CA LEU A 273 7.32 -8.98 9.74
C LEU A 273 7.30 -9.57 11.15
N ILE A 274 6.99 -10.87 11.26
CA ILE A 274 7.05 -11.61 12.53
C ILE A 274 8.51 -11.71 13.01
N ASN A 275 9.44 -12.08 12.12
CA ASN A 275 10.86 -12.19 12.45
C ASN A 275 11.47 -10.84 12.87
N LEU A 276 10.99 -9.73 12.30
CA LEU A 276 11.36 -8.37 12.69
C LEU A 276 10.75 -7.93 14.04
N GLY A 277 9.80 -8.69 14.58
CA GLY A 277 9.02 -8.29 15.75
C GLY A 277 8.07 -7.12 15.49
N LEU A 278 7.78 -6.81 14.23
CA LEU A 278 6.82 -5.78 13.81
C LEU A 278 5.38 -6.28 13.76
N LEU A 279 5.19 -7.59 13.74
CA LEU A 279 3.88 -8.24 13.77
C LEU A 279 3.93 -9.39 14.77
N ASP A 280 2.87 -9.54 15.58
CA ASP A 280 2.60 -10.80 16.27
C ASP A 280 1.41 -11.51 15.60
N VAL A 281 1.38 -12.84 15.70
CA VAL A 281 0.25 -13.65 15.25
C VAL A 281 -0.18 -14.53 16.42
N ALA A 282 -1.48 -14.60 16.66
CA ALA A 282 -2.09 -15.39 17.71
C ALA A 282 -3.25 -16.23 17.18
N SER A 283 -3.30 -17.48 17.62
CA SER A 283 -4.34 -18.46 17.30
C SER A 283 -5.29 -18.75 18.46
N SER A 284 -4.95 -18.26 19.65
CA SER A 284 -5.75 -18.43 20.87
C SER A 284 -5.71 -17.18 21.75
N ILE A 285 -6.72 -17.02 22.60
CA ILE A 285 -6.81 -15.91 23.56
C ILE A 285 -5.63 -15.91 24.54
N GLY A 286 -5.16 -17.10 24.95
CA GLY A 286 -3.95 -17.22 25.77
C GLY A 286 -2.69 -16.69 25.07
N GLU A 287 -2.57 -16.83 23.75
CA GLU A 287 -1.49 -16.21 22.98
C GLU A 287 -1.64 -14.69 22.91
N VAL A 288 -2.85 -14.19 22.68
CA VAL A 288 -3.12 -12.75 22.69
C VAL A 288 -2.74 -12.14 24.04
N ASN A 289 -3.18 -12.72 25.17
CA ASN A 289 -2.81 -12.28 26.52
C ASN A 289 -1.28 -12.21 26.72
N ARG A 290 -0.53 -13.20 26.22
CA ARG A 290 0.95 -13.19 26.29
C ARG A 290 1.60 -12.14 25.41
N VAL A 291 0.97 -11.74 24.31
CA VAL A 291 1.49 -10.71 23.40
C VAL A 291 1.26 -9.33 23.97
N ILE A 292 0.02 -8.99 24.35
CA ILE A 292 -0.38 -7.62 24.67
C ILE A 292 0.22 -7.07 25.97
N VAL A 293 0.76 -7.93 26.84
CA VAL A 293 1.49 -7.52 28.06
C VAL A 293 2.92 -7.09 27.77
N LYS A 294 3.49 -7.43 26.61
CA LYS A 294 4.87 -7.09 26.29
C LYS A 294 4.98 -5.57 26.09
N PRO A 295 5.98 -4.90 26.70
CA PRO A 295 6.14 -3.46 26.60
C PRO A 295 6.33 -3.03 25.15
N LEU A 296 5.62 -1.98 24.76
CA LEU A 296 5.73 -1.39 23.43
C LEU A 296 6.82 -0.32 23.38
N LYS A 297 7.58 -0.30 22.29
CA LYS A 297 8.53 0.78 21.99
C LYS A 297 7.96 1.59 20.83
N LEU A 298 8.01 2.91 20.95
CA LEU A 298 7.67 3.83 19.86
C LEU A 298 8.70 3.67 18.75
N VAL A 299 8.23 3.32 17.56
CA VAL A 299 8.96 3.52 16.31
C VAL A 299 8.25 4.69 15.62
N ASP A 300 8.54 5.92 16.05
CA ASP A 300 8.15 7.12 15.30
C ASP A 300 9.42 7.70 14.69
N ARG A 301 9.49 7.68 13.36
CA ARG A 301 10.67 8.14 12.62
C ARG A 301 10.41 9.38 11.77
N GLY A 302 9.23 10.01 11.85
CA GLY A 302 9.01 11.35 11.32
C GLY A 302 9.45 11.59 9.86
N VAL A 303 9.05 10.72 8.92
CA VAL A 303 9.41 10.85 7.49
C VAL A 303 8.17 10.91 6.58
N THR A 304 8.20 11.80 5.59
CA THR A 304 7.40 11.75 4.35
C THR A 304 8.33 12.02 3.16
N PRO A 305 8.47 11.08 2.21
CA PRO A 305 7.75 11.15 0.93
C PRO A 305 7.27 9.76 0.44
N THR A 306 6.51 9.70 -0.69
CA THR A 306 5.74 8.55 -1.27
C THR A 306 5.88 7.19 -0.57
N HIS A 307 4.76 6.54 -0.25
CA HIS A 307 4.64 5.28 0.52
C HIS A 307 5.79 4.26 0.40
N ARG A 308 6.30 3.95 -0.81
CA ARG A 308 7.44 3.03 -1.00
C ARG A 308 8.75 3.57 -0.43
N GLY A 309 9.02 4.87 -0.54
CA GLY A 309 10.19 5.53 0.04
C GLY A 309 10.18 5.52 1.57
N PHE A 310 9.03 5.80 2.19
CA PHE A 310 8.87 5.72 3.65
C PHE A 310 9.00 4.28 4.18
N THR A 311 8.27 3.34 3.58
CA THR A 311 8.40 1.90 3.87
C THR A 311 9.85 1.45 3.69
N ARG A 312 10.53 1.93 2.65
CA ARG A 312 11.92 1.61 2.39
C ARG A 312 12.88 2.20 3.42
N THR A 313 12.76 3.46 3.83
CA THR A 313 13.62 4.03 4.89
C THR A 313 13.54 3.20 6.16
N LEU A 314 12.33 2.77 6.54
CA LEU A 314 12.15 1.87 7.67
C LEU A 314 12.79 0.50 7.41
N LEU A 315 12.60 -0.07 6.22
CA LEU A 315 13.19 -1.36 5.85
C LEU A 315 14.72 -1.30 5.78
N GLU A 316 15.34 -0.25 5.23
CA GLU A 316 16.80 -0.08 5.15
C GLU A 316 17.44 -0.18 6.54
N GLU A 317 16.93 0.60 7.48
CA GLU A 317 17.35 0.57 8.88
C GLU A 317 17.12 -0.80 9.53
N LEU A 318 16.13 -1.59 9.08
CA LEU A 318 15.90 -2.94 9.58
C LEU A 318 16.74 -4.00 8.85
N THR A 319 17.06 -3.80 7.58
CA THR A 319 17.85 -4.72 6.74
C THR A 319 19.34 -4.69 7.09
N GLU A 320 19.87 -3.60 7.67
CA GLU A 320 21.20 -3.60 8.27
C GLU A 320 21.33 -4.68 9.36
N TYR A 321 20.23 -5.03 10.02
CA TYR A 321 20.19 -5.99 11.12
C TYR A 321 19.50 -7.31 10.78
N THR A 322 18.82 -7.42 9.62
CA THR A 322 17.97 -8.57 9.29
C THR A 322 17.90 -8.86 7.77
N LYS A 323 17.57 -10.11 7.41
CA LYS A 323 17.47 -10.55 6.02
C LYS A 323 16.01 -10.54 5.54
N LEU A 324 15.56 -9.44 4.94
CA LEU A 324 14.21 -9.31 4.36
C LEU A 324 14.19 -9.65 2.86
N SER A 325 13.21 -10.46 2.44
CA SER A 325 12.95 -10.81 1.05
C SER A 325 11.76 -10.05 0.44
N PHE A 326 11.07 -9.23 1.24
CA PHE A 326 9.90 -8.47 0.84
C PHE A 326 9.95 -6.98 1.26
N PRO A 327 9.43 -6.06 0.41
CA PRO A 327 9.12 -6.26 -1.00
C PRO A 327 10.43 -6.41 -1.78
N GLY A 328 10.47 -7.31 -2.76
CA GLY A 328 11.61 -7.37 -3.68
C GLY A 328 11.87 -6.03 -4.36
N TYR A 329 13.11 -5.75 -4.75
CA TYR A 329 13.43 -4.55 -5.53
C TYR A 329 13.36 -4.84 -7.02
N ALA A 330 13.08 -3.80 -7.80
CA ALA A 330 13.18 -3.88 -9.25
C ALA A 330 14.65 -3.64 -9.64
N ASP A 331 15.24 -4.55 -10.40
CA ASP A 331 16.59 -4.46 -10.93
C ASP A 331 16.60 -4.09 -12.41
N ILE A 332 17.64 -3.38 -12.85
CA ILE A 332 17.86 -3.00 -14.24
C ILE A 332 18.90 -3.93 -14.85
N VAL A 333 18.52 -4.63 -15.92
CA VAL A 333 19.48 -5.33 -16.78
C VAL A 333 19.86 -4.39 -17.92
N ILE A 334 21.15 -4.07 -18.03
CA ILE A 334 21.70 -3.17 -19.05
C ILE A 334 22.84 -3.83 -19.82
N ASP A 335 22.93 -3.48 -21.10
CA ASP A 335 24.05 -3.77 -21.98
C ASP A 335 24.96 -2.53 -22.03
N GLU A 336 26.10 -2.63 -21.36
CA GLU A 336 27.07 -1.53 -21.22
C GLU A 336 27.73 -1.15 -22.56
N GLU A 337 27.80 -2.07 -23.53
CA GLU A 337 28.41 -1.82 -24.83
C GLU A 337 27.52 -0.90 -25.68
N LEU A 338 26.20 -1.09 -25.61
CA LEU A 338 25.23 -0.23 -26.28
C LEU A 338 24.97 1.10 -25.55
N CYS A 339 25.25 1.16 -24.25
CA CYS A 339 24.96 2.35 -23.46
C CYS A 339 25.89 3.52 -23.82
N THR A 340 25.30 4.61 -24.33
CA THR A 340 26.02 5.83 -24.70
C THR A 340 26.09 6.86 -23.58
N LEU A 341 25.49 6.61 -22.41
CA LEU A 341 25.35 7.61 -21.33
C LEU A 341 24.70 8.94 -21.79
N CYS A 342 23.70 8.87 -22.69
CA CYS A 342 22.97 10.04 -23.20
C CYS A 342 21.97 10.67 -22.20
N GLU A 343 21.86 10.10 -20.99
CA GLU A 343 21.05 10.61 -19.86
C GLU A 343 19.54 10.69 -20.10
N VAL A 344 19.01 10.11 -21.19
CA VAL A 344 17.55 10.11 -21.42
C VAL A 344 16.83 9.33 -20.30
N CYS A 345 17.38 8.20 -19.87
CA CYS A 345 16.77 7.36 -18.83
C CYS A 345 16.71 8.05 -17.46
N THR A 346 17.67 8.90 -17.12
CA THR A 346 17.67 9.65 -15.84
C THR A 346 16.57 10.70 -15.83
N ARG A 347 16.40 11.46 -16.93
CA ARG A 347 15.36 12.48 -17.08
C ARG A 347 13.93 11.94 -16.99
N TYR A 348 13.71 10.71 -17.46
CA TYR A 348 12.39 10.07 -17.43
C TYR A 348 12.14 9.21 -16.19
N CYS A 349 13.11 9.10 -15.27
CA CYS A 349 12.97 8.35 -14.03
C CYS A 349 12.13 9.15 -13.02
N PRO A 350 10.90 8.73 -12.67
CA PRO A 350 10.01 9.51 -11.81
C PRO A 350 10.48 9.59 -10.36
N THR A 351 11.36 8.67 -9.94
CA THR A 351 11.85 8.56 -8.57
C THR A 351 13.32 8.94 -8.42
N GLY A 352 14.02 9.25 -9.51
CA GLY A 352 15.45 9.54 -9.46
C GLY A 352 16.34 8.32 -9.18
N ALA A 353 15.85 7.10 -9.45
CA ALA A 353 16.61 5.85 -9.28
C ALA A 353 17.81 5.71 -10.23
N LEU A 354 17.82 6.44 -11.33
CA LEU A 354 18.94 6.52 -12.28
C LEU A 354 19.55 7.91 -12.21
N ARG A 355 20.85 7.99 -11.95
CA ARG A 355 21.59 9.25 -11.82
C ARG A 355 22.89 9.16 -12.61
N VAL A 356 23.38 10.29 -13.10
CA VAL A 356 24.73 10.36 -13.67
C VAL A 356 25.63 11.07 -12.69
N GLU A 357 26.77 10.45 -12.41
CA GLU A 357 27.86 11.08 -11.66
C GLU A 357 29.08 11.21 -12.56
N SER A 358 29.76 12.35 -12.44
CA SER A 358 30.98 12.66 -13.19
C SER A 358 32.13 12.92 -12.23
N SER A 359 33.25 12.24 -12.46
CA SER A 359 34.54 12.49 -11.82
C SER A 359 35.48 13.24 -12.77
N SER A 360 36.74 13.47 -12.40
CA SER A 360 37.68 14.27 -13.23
C SER A 360 37.91 13.74 -14.65
N ASN A 361 37.75 12.43 -14.88
CA ASN A 361 37.97 11.79 -16.19
C ASN A 361 36.89 10.79 -16.64
N LYS A 362 35.93 10.43 -15.77
CA LYS A 362 34.90 9.42 -16.07
C LYS A 362 33.50 9.94 -15.79
N VAL A 363 32.54 9.47 -16.59
CA VAL A 363 31.10 9.63 -16.37
C VAL A 363 30.46 8.26 -16.18
N SER A 364 29.60 8.13 -15.19
CA SER A 364 29.00 6.85 -14.79
C SER A 364 27.50 6.99 -14.63
N LEU A 365 26.75 6.04 -15.19
CA LEU A 365 25.33 5.87 -14.91
C LEU A 365 25.19 5.01 -13.66
N ILE A 366 24.62 5.58 -12.61
CA ILE A 366 24.43 4.93 -11.32
C ILE A 366 22.96 4.61 -11.13
N PHE A 367 22.72 3.40 -10.64
CA PHE A 367 21.41 2.90 -10.30
C PHE A 367 21.28 2.70 -8.79
N TYR A 368 20.19 3.23 -8.24
CA TYR A 368 19.75 3.05 -6.86
C TYR A 368 18.51 2.15 -6.90
N PRO A 369 18.65 0.82 -6.72
CA PRO A 369 17.53 -0.10 -6.89
C PRO A 369 16.39 0.16 -5.88
N ASP A 370 16.76 0.70 -4.73
CA ASP A 370 15.90 1.22 -3.67
C ASP A 370 14.90 2.29 -4.12
N ASP A 371 15.33 3.21 -4.97
CA ASP A 371 14.46 4.24 -5.55
C ASP A 371 13.65 3.68 -6.73
N CYS A 372 14.02 2.52 -7.28
CA CYS A 372 13.41 1.98 -8.48
C CYS A 372 12.02 1.42 -8.18
N ILE A 373 10.99 2.06 -8.73
CA ILE A 373 9.63 1.54 -8.60
C ILE A 373 9.33 0.38 -9.57
N GLY A 374 10.22 0.14 -10.54
CA GLY A 374 10.03 -0.89 -11.57
C GLY A 374 9.10 -0.46 -12.72
N CYS A 375 8.93 0.85 -12.95
CA CYS A 375 7.98 1.40 -13.94
C CYS A 375 8.37 1.20 -15.41
N ARG A 376 9.57 0.66 -15.69
CA ARG A 376 10.09 0.37 -17.05
C ARG A 376 10.21 1.56 -18.01
N LYS A 377 9.92 2.80 -17.60
CA LYS A 377 10.11 3.99 -18.44
C LYS A 377 11.52 4.08 -19.05
N CYS A 378 12.56 3.75 -18.26
CA CYS A 378 13.95 3.77 -18.72
C CYS A 378 14.22 2.79 -19.88
N VAL A 379 13.53 1.64 -19.92
CA VAL A 379 13.60 0.66 -21.02
C VAL A 379 13.07 1.32 -22.30
N TRP A 380 11.88 1.92 -22.22
CA TRP A 380 11.18 2.49 -23.37
C TRP A 380 11.86 3.72 -23.99
N VAL A 381 12.44 4.57 -23.16
CA VAL A 381 13.04 5.84 -23.63
C VAL A 381 14.49 5.69 -24.06
N CYS A 382 15.11 4.52 -23.88
CA CYS A 382 16.50 4.31 -24.23
C CYS A 382 16.68 4.29 -25.76
N PRO A 383 17.33 5.31 -26.37
CA PRO A 383 17.46 5.38 -27.83
C PRO A 383 18.37 4.29 -28.41
N GLU A 384 19.23 3.68 -27.58
CA GLU A 384 20.16 2.63 -27.98
C GLU A 384 19.64 1.22 -27.67
N ASN A 385 18.47 1.08 -27.04
CA ASN A 385 17.97 -0.20 -26.50
C ASN A 385 19.02 -0.92 -25.61
N ALA A 386 19.80 -0.12 -24.88
CA ALA A 386 20.83 -0.61 -23.96
C ALA A 386 20.22 -1.22 -22.70
N ILE A 387 19.12 -0.66 -22.20
CA ILE A 387 18.40 -1.21 -21.05
C ILE A 387 17.46 -2.33 -21.53
N LYS A 388 17.74 -3.58 -21.14
CA LYS A 388 17.09 -4.78 -21.67
C LYS A 388 15.80 -5.13 -20.96
N SER A 389 15.82 -5.16 -19.63
CA SER A 389 14.66 -5.55 -18.83
C SER A 389 14.69 -4.89 -17.45
N ILE A 390 13.52 -4.96 -16.80
CA ILE A 390 13.38 -4.73 -15.37
C ILE A 390 12.89 -6.01 -14.73
N ASP A 391 13.71 -6.55 -13.84
CA ASP A 391 13.50 -7.85 -13.21
C ASP A 391 13.25 -7.65 -11.72
N TRP A 392 12.25 -8.34 -11.16
CA TRP A 392 11.98 -8.25 -9.72
C TRP A 392 12.83 -9.25 -8.96
N ILE A 393 13.65 -8.76 -8.05
CA ILE A 393 14.54 -9.57 -7.22
C ILE A 393 14.03 -9.57 -5.78
N PHE A 394 13.67 -10.76 -5.28
CA PHE A 394 13.16 -10.99 -3.93
C PHE A 394 14.29 -11.40 -2.98
N ARG A 395 15.29 -10.53 -2.81
CA ARG A 395 16.42 -10.76 -1.89
C ARG A 395 16.84 -9.48 -1.18
N VAL A 396 17.49 -9.65 -0.03
CA VAL A 396 18.01 -8.58 0.83
C VAL A 396 19.09 -7.78 0.15
N GLY A 397 19.11 -6.48 0.41
CA GLY A 397 20.21 -5.60 0.06
C GLY A 397 20.17 -5.23 -1.42
N SER A 398 20.05 -3.93 -1.65
CA SER A 398 20.20 -3.36 -2.98
C SER A 398 21.33 -2.34 -2.89
N GLU A 399 22.52 -2.73 -3.32
CA GLU A 399 23.62 -1.78 -3.39
C GLU A 399 23.43 -0.90 -4.61
N LYS A 400 23.77 0.40 -4.46
CA LYS A 400 23.91 1.25 -5.62
C LYS A 400 24.95 0.63 -6.56
N ARG A 401 24.65 0.59 -7.85
CA ARG A 401 25.53 -0.02 -8.85
C ARG A 401 25.83 0.93 -9.96
N VAL A 402 27.05 0.86 -10.47
CA VAL A 402 27.42 1.47 -11.74
C VAL A 402 26.89 0.56 -12.85
N LEU A 403 25.95 1.07 -13.64
CA LEU A 403 25.32 0.37 -14.76
C LEU A 403 26.13 0.46 -16.06
N ALA A 404 26.80 1.58 -16.26
CA ALA A 404 27.67 1.81 -17.40
C ALA A 404 28.65 2.93 -17.05
N GLU A 405 29.87 2.84 -17.56
CA GLU A 405 30.86 3.92 -17.48
C GLU A 405 31.48 4.27 -18.83
N ASP A 406 31.95 5.50 -18.94
CA ASP A 406 32.74 5.95 -20.08
C ASP A 406 33.65 7.15 -19.75
N LYS A 407 34.58 7.45 -20.65
CA LYS A 407 35.45 8.62 -20.58
C LYS A 407 34.68 9.90 -20.90
N ILE A 408 35.09 10.99 -20.27
CA ILE A 408 34.54 12.32 -20.53
C ILE A 408 35.09 12.85 -21.86
N ALA A 409 34.18 13.23 -22.76
CA ALA A 409 34.50 14.03 -23.92
C ALA A 409 34.57 15.52 -23.54
N LYS A 410 35.67 16.17 -23.92
CA LYS A 410 35.94 17.59 -23.65
C LYS A 410 35.88 18.41 -24.94
N CYS A 411 35.44 19.65 -24.82
CA CYS A 411 35.47 20.64 -25.88
C CYS A 411 36.93 20.86 -26.32
N ARG A 412 37.20 20.77 -27.62
CA ARG A 412 38.57 20.96 -28.14
C ARG A 412 39.12 22.39 -28.00
N GLU A 413 38.26 23.38 -27.74
CA GLU A 413 38.65 24.79 -27.62
C GLU A 413 38.78 25.24 -26.16
N CYS A 414 37.76 25.02 -25.33
CA CYS A 414 37.74 25.51 -23.94
C CYS A 414 37.90 24.42 -22.88
N GLY A 415 37.92 23.13 -23.25
CA GLY A 415 38.03 22.01 -22.31
C GLY A 415 36.76 21.68 -21.52
N ALA A 416 35.66 22.42 -21.71
CA ALA A 416 34.38 22.14 -21.06
C ALA A 416 33.86 20.73 -21.37
N ILE A 417 33.17 20.10 -20.41
CA ILE A 417 32.55 18.79 -20.59
C ILE A 417 31.41 18.89 -21.61
N ILE A 418 31.41 18.02 -22.62
CA ILE A 418 30.37 17.97 -23.66
C ILE A 418 29.57 16.66 -23.67
N GLY A 419 29.98 15.67 -22.87
CA GLY A 419 29.30 14.38 -22.72
C GLY A 419 30.29 13.22 -22.57
N SER A 420 29.85 12.00 -22.89
CA SER A 420 30.69 10.81 -22.94
C SER A 420 31.35 10.62 -24.32
N GLU A 421 32.48 9.93 -24.40
CA GLU A 421 33.13 9.60 -25.68
C GLU A 421 32.25 8.68 -26.56
N LYS A 422 31.54 7.71 -25.98
CA LYS A 422 30.56 6.84 -26.63
C LYS A 422 29.41 7.65 -27.24
N MET A 423 28.90 8.68 -26.53
CA MET A 423 27.85 9.55 -27.07
C MET A 423 28.37 10.34 -28.28
N ILE A 424 29.57 10.94 -28.18
CA ILE A 424 30.16 11.70 -29.28
C ILE A 424 30.40 10.78 -30.49
N ALA A 425 30.96 9.59 -30.28
CA ALA A 425 31.18 8.60 -31.35
C ALA A 425 29.86 8.16 -31.99
N ARG A 426 28.79 7.99 -31.20
CA ARG A 426 27.47 7.64 -31.71
C ARG A 426 26.86 8.73 -32.56
N VAL A 427 26.92 9.98 -32.10
CA VAL A 427 26.44 11.14 -32.87
C VAL A 427 27.25 11.29 -34.16
N GLU A 428 28.57 11.08 -34.12
CA GLU A 428 29.41 11.07 -35.32
C GLU A 428 28.95 10.01 -36.34
N SER A 429 28.72 8.76 -35.90
CA SER A 429 28.23 7.69 -36.78
C SER A 429 26.89 8.07 -37.42
N ARG A 430 25.93 8.58 -36.64
CA ARG A 430 24.62 9.01 -37.15
C ARG A 430 24.72 10.17 -38.14
N LEU A 431 25.60 11.14 -37.91
CA LEU A 431 25.82 12.25 -38.84
C LEU A 431 26.44 11.78 -40.16
N ARG A 432 27.37 10.82 -40.10
CA ARG A 432 27.98 10.20 -41.29
C ARG A 432 26.95 9.40 -42.08
N GLU A 433 26.14 8.57 -41.41
CA GLU A 433 25.04 7.82 -42.02
C GLU A 433 24.01 8.73 -42.70
N ALA A 434 23.72 9.88 -42.10
CA ALA A 434 22.80 10.88 -42.65
C ALA A 434 23.44 11.80 -43.73
N GLY A 435 24.73 11.66 -44.03
CA GLY A 435 25.44 12.49 -45.00
C GLY A 435 25.70 13.94 -44.57
N VAL A 436 25.52 14.26 -43.29
CA VAL A 436 25.64 15.64 -42.74
C VAL A 436 27.09 15.90 -42.31
N LEU A 437 28.02 15.86 -43.26
CA LEU A 437 29.46 15.87 -42.97
C LEU A 437 29.96 17.21 -42.38
N HIS A 438 29.36 18.34 -42.76
CA HIS A 438 29.74 19.65 -42.25
C HIS A 438 29.53 19.79 -40.73
N ALA A 439 28.56 19.06 -40.15
CA ALA A 439 28.30 19.09 -38.71
C ALA A 439 29.44 18.46 -37.89
N LEU A 440 30.25 17.57 -38.49
CA LEU A 440 31.38 16.91 -37.84
C LEU A 440 32.45 17.91 -37.39
N GLU A 441 32.62 19.02 -38.12
CA GLU A 441 33.61 20.05 -37.80
C GLU A 441 33.38 20.71 -36.44
N THR A 442 32.12 20.74 -35.98
CA THR A 442 31.72 21.37 -34.72
C THR A 442 31.34 20.36 -33.63
N LEU A 443 31.35 19.06 -33.93
CA LEU A 443 30.84 18.03 -33.03
C LEU A 443 31.52 18.05 -31.64
N ARG A 444 32.85 18.22 -31.61
CA ARG A 444 33.66 18.34 -30.37
C ARG A 444 33.74 19.76 -29.80
N LEU A 445 32.76 20.62 -30.06
CA LEU A 445 32.64 21.95 -29.45
C LEU A 445 31.44 22.01 -28.51
N CYS A 446 31.61 22.69 -27.36
CA CYS A 446 30.48 23.01 -26.48
C CYS A 446 29.53 24.03 -27.13
N SER A 447 28.33 24.18 -26.55
CA SER A 447 27.29 25.12 -27.03
C SER A 447 27.82 26.56 -27.19
N GLU A 448 28.63 27.05 -26.24
CA GLU A 448 29.20 28.40 -26.30
C GLU A 448 30.25 28.57 -27.43
N CYS A 449 31.17 27.60 -27.59
CA CYS A 449 32.17 27.65 -28.66
C CYS A 449 31.51 27.51 -30.05
N LYS A 450 30.43 26.73 -30.17
CA LYS A 450 29.61 26.66 -31.39
C LYS A 450 29.00 28.02 -31.72
N ALA A 451 28.36 28.67 -30.76
CA ALA A 451 27.76 29.99 -30.94
C ALA A 451 28.82 31.03 -31.37
N LYS A 452 29.98 31.06 -30.69
CA LYS A 452 31.09 31.98 -31.03
C LYS A 452 31.59 31.83 -32.46
N ARG A 453 31.53 30.63 -33.06
CA ARG A 453 31.88 30.42 -34.47
C ARG A 453 30.83 30.93 -35.43
N ILE A 454 29.54 30.78 -35.09
CA ILE A 454 28.43 31.23 -35.93
C ILE A 454 28.40 32.77 -36.01
N TYR A 455 28.64 33.46 -34.89
CA TYR A 455 28.64 34.93 -34.81
C TYR A 455 29.99 35.59 -35.16
N ARG A 456 30.97 34.82 -35.67
CA ARG A 456 32.27 35.33 -36.17
C ARG A 456 32.33 35.45 -37.70
N ILE A 457 31.19 35.21 -38.36
CA ILE A 457 30.92 35.58 -39.76
C ILE A 457 30.32 36.98 -39.75
#